data_AF-A0A3M3Z3Q6-F1
#
_entry.id   AF-A0A3M3Z3Q6-F1
#
_cell.length_a   1.000
_cell.length_b   1.000
_cell.length_c   1.000
_cell.angle_alpha   90.00
_cell.angle_beta   90.00
_cell.angle_gamma   90.00
#
_symmetry.space_group_name_H-M   'P 1'
#
loop_
_entity.id
_entity.type
_entity.pdbx_description
1 polymer ?
#
loop_
_entity_poly.entity_id
_entity_poly.type
_entity_poly.pdbx_seq_one_letter_code
_entity_poly.pdbx_strand_id
1 'polypeptide(L)'
;MQNTSELLGKSATELRSLIGNKQISPVELLDACIERIESLNPKINAFAATCFERARDEAVIAEQAVLQGKPLGLLHGLPIGIKDLEETAGVLTTYGSQLFRDNLPAQDNLFVARLRAAGAIMVGKTNVPELGAGANTRNVVWGATGNPFNPELNAGGSSGGSAAALAVDMVPLCSGSDTGGSLRIPAALCGIVGLRPSPGLVPSERKKLGWTPISVVGPMGRTVADTLLQLRASAGLAQSDPLSYAIADDEFAPRTVDLSQLRVGYSEDFGACAVDNHIRAVFREKINALRPLFKSCEAIDLNLTSAHRTFDELRAEAFVAGLQDAHDRDPEALGPNTRANFEMGATMSLQDCVKAHGEQSRLFRGFQKQFEHYDLILAPTTPVSPFPWSELYLREVNGVQLDNYYRWLALCYTITLTTNPALSLPCGTDHQGMPFGLQVIGGFRGDAKLLACAEALEQATANNPRLSRPRPDLQKLLASAVDLTHIVTHPPVYGGTKTGTPEIGAM
;
A
#
# COMPACT_ATOMS: atom_id res chain seq x y z
N MET A 1 29.52 -0.28 17.89
CA MET A 1 28.58 -0.14 16.77
C MET A 1 28.12 -1.54 16.42
N GLN A 2 26.89 -1.91 16.80
CA GLN A 2 26.21 -3.05 16.17
C GLN A 2 26.27 -2.84 14.65
N ASN A 3 26.37 -3.91 13.88
CA ASN A 3 26.38 -3.81 12.43
C ASN A 3 25.09 -3.07 11.99
N THR A 4 25.19 -1.91 11.34
CA THR A 4 24.04 -1.09 10.91
C THR A 4 22.99 -1.93 10.17
N SER A 5 23.44 -2.93 9.40
CA SER A 5 22.53 -3.85 8.70
C SER A 5 21.78 -4.82 9.62
N GLU A 6 22.37 -5.20 10.75
CA GLU A 6 21.71 -6.02 11.77
C GLU A 6 20.63 -5.21 12.48
N LEU A 7 20.92 -3.95 12.85
CA LEU A 7 19.95 -3.04 13.46
C LEU A 7 18.75 -2.81 12.55
N LEU A 8 18.98 -2.40 11.30
CA LEU A 8 17.92 -2.13 10.34
C LEU A 8 17.12 -3.38 9.96
N GLY A 9 17.70 -4.58 10.10
CA GLY A 9 17.03 -5.85 9.83
C GLY A 9 15.99 -6.27 10.88
N LYS A 10 15.98 -5.64 12.07
CA LYS A 10 15.03 -5.92 13.16
C LYS A 10 13.62 -5.43 12.82
N SER A 11 12.59 -6.10 13.32
CA SER A 11 11.20 -5.70 13.11
C SER A 11 10.90 -4.34 13.76
N ALA A 12 9.87 -3.63 13.30
CA ALA A 12 9.42 -2.39 13.93
C ALA A 12 9.00 -2.62 15.39
N THR A 13 8.38 -3.77 15.68
CA THR A 13 8.01 -4.18 17.04
C THR A 13 9.23 -4.39 17.95
N GLU A 14 10.28 -5.03 17.44
CA GLU A 14 11.54 -5.22 18.18
C GLU A 14 12.25 -3.89 18.40
N LEU A 15 12.41 -3.08 17.36
CA LEU A 15 13.02 -1.74 17.44
C LEU A 15 12.32 -0.86 18.47
N ARG A 16 10.98 -0.87 18.51
CA ARG A 16 10.20 -0.10 19.48
C ARG A 16 10.47 -0.55 20.92
N SER A 17 10.60 -1.87 21.13
CA SER A 17 10.94 -2.45 22.43
C SER A 17 12.35 -2.06 22.86
N LEU A 18 13.34 -2.17 21.97
CA LEU A 18 14.73 -1.79 22.25
C LEU A 18 14.86 -0.31 22.63
N ILE A 19 14.15 0.59 21.93
CA ILE A 19 14.09 2.02 22.28
C ILE A 19 13.49 2.21 23.69
N GLY A 20 12.35 1.57 23.97
CA GLY A 20 11.70 1.68 25.28
C GLY A 20 12.56 1.17 26.44
N ASN A 21 13.37 0.14 26.18
CA ASN A 21 14.29 -0.46 27.14
C ASN A 21 15.67 0.23 27.18
N LYS A 22 15.86 1.36 26.48
CA LYS A 22 17.12 2.11 26.42
C LYS A 22 18.31 1.29 25.87
N GLN A 23 18.03 0.29 25.04
CA GLN A 23 19.05 -0.56 24.41
C GLN A 23 19.60 0.05 23.12
N ILE A 24 18.79 0.87 22.44
CA ILE A 24 19.20 1.70 21.30
C ILE A 24 18.55 3.08 21.45
N SER A 25 19.12 4.09 20.79
CA SER A 25 18.52 5.43 20.71
C SER A 25 17.64 5.60 19.47
N PRO A 26 16.54 6.38 19.52
CA PRO A 26 15.86 6.88 18.32
C PRO A 26 16.79 7.61 17.35
N VAL A 27 17.80 8.32 17.86
CA VAL A 27 18.82 9.02 17.04
C VAL A 27 19.68 8.03 16.29
N GLU A 28 20.19 7.01 16.98
CA GLU A 28 20.99 5.93 16.38
C GLU A 28 20.21 5.20 15.26
N LEU A 29 18.94 4.86 15.52
CA LEU A 29 18.09 4.21 14.52
C LEU A 29 17.82 5.12 13.32
N LEU A 30 17.54 6.41 13.57
CA LEU A 30 17.27 7.37 12.51
C LEU A 30 18.51 7.56 11.61
N ASP A 31 19.70 7.76 12.19
CA ASP A 31 20.91 7.96 11.40
C ASP A 31 21.22 6.72 10.54
N ALA A 32 21.04 5.51 11.09
CA ALA A 32 21.14 4.27 10.32
C ALA A 32 20.15 4.22 9.14
N CYS A 33 18.90 4.64 9.35
CA CYS A 33 17.90 4.73 8.29
C CYS A 33 18.28 5.75 7.21
N ILE A 34 18.78 6.94 7.60
CA ILE A 34 19.20 7.98 6.67
C ILE A 34 20.36 7.48 5.80
N GLU A 35 21.39 6.86 6.38
CA GLU A 35 22.51 6.27 5.62
C GLU A 35 22.04 5.21 4.61
N ARG A 36 21.04 4.39 5.00
CA ARG A 36 20.44 3.40 4.10
C ARG A 36 19.66 4.07 2.96
N ILE A 37 18.93 5.13 3.25
CA ILE A 37 18.19 5.89 2.22
C ILE A 37 19.18 6.55 1.26
N GLU A 38 20.20 7.24 1.74
CA GLU A 38 21.18 7.92 0.90
C GLU A 38 21.96 6.96 -0.01
N SER A 39 22.26 5.74 0.46
CA SER A 39 22.96 4.73 -0.33
C SER A 39 22.11 4.03 -1.38
N LEU A 40 20.85 3.69 -1.05
CA LEU A 40 20.00 2.87 -1.92
C LEU A 40 18.96 3.66 -2.71
N ASN A 41 18.52 4.83 -2.23
CA ASN A 41 17.49 5.60 -2.94
C ASN A 41 17.91 5.99 -4.36
N PRO A 42 19.18 6.35 -4.65
CA PRO A 42 19.62 6.57 -6.02
C PRO A 42 19.50 5.35 -6.95
N LYS A 43 19.32 4.14 -6.39
CA LYS A 43 19.25 2.86 -7.14
C LYS A 43 17.83 2.37 -7.40
N ILE A 44 16.86 2.81 -6.60
CA ILE A 44 15.46 2.37 -6.68
C ILE A 44 14.43 3.49 -6.63
N ASN A 45 14.85 4.71 -6.26
CA ASN A 45 14.03 5.92 -6.23
C ASN A 45 12.70 5.74 -5.47
N ALA A 46 12.82 5.25 -4.24
CA ALA A 46 11.71 4.95 -3.34
C ALA A 46 11.19 6.19 -2.59
N PHE A 47 12.07 7.12 -2.22
CA PHE A 47 11.77 8.40 -1.61
C PHE A 47 11.80 9.53 -2.64
N ALA A 48 10.73 10.34 -2.63
CA ALA A 48 10.55 11.53 -3.43
C ALA A 48 11.18 12.75 -2.73
N ALA A 49 10.54 13.24 -1.65
CA ALA A 49 11.08 14.34 -0.83
C ALA A 49 11.53 13.82 0.55
N THR A 50 12.60 14.38 1.11
CA THR A 50 13.09 14.01 2.45
C THR A 50 12.94 15.18 3.43
N CYS A 51 12.93 14.89 4.74
CA CYS A 51 12.88 15.90 5.80
C CYS A 51 13.85 15.57 6.95
N PHE A 52 15.07 15.12 6.60
CA PHE A 52 16.05 14.58 7.54
C PHE A 52 16.45 15.53 8.68
N GLU A 53 16.56 16.83 8.43
CA GLU A 53 16.89 17.81 9.48
C GLU A 53 15.82 17.82 10.57
N ARG A 54 14.55 17.99 10.17
CA ARG A 54 13.40 17.90 11.08
C ARG A 54 13.37 16.54 11.80
N ALA A 55 13.61 15.45 11.06
CA ALA A 55 13.59 14.11 11.63
C ALA A 55 14.65 13.96 12.76
N ARG A 56 15.84 14.53 12.58
CA ARG A 56 16.91 14.51 13.59
C ARG A 56 16.52 15.29 14.84
N ASP A 57 15.92 16.46 14.68
CA ASP A 57 15.42 17.24 15.82
C ASP A 57 14.34 16.47 16.60
N GLU A 58 13.40 15.83 15.88
CA GLU A 58 12.36 14.98 16.46
C GLU A 58 12.95 13.75 17.17
N ALA A 59 14.02 13.14 16.63
CA ALA A 59 14.71 12.01 17.25
C ALA A 59 15.39 12.37 18.56
N VAL A 60 16.03 13.54 18.64
CA VAL A 60 16.63 14.05 19.89
C VAL A 60 15.56 14.24 20.95
N ILE A 61 14.43 14.85 20.59
CA ILE A 61 13.29 15.02 21.51
C ILE A 61 12.75 13.65 21.98
N ALA A 62 12.61 12.69 21.05
CA ALA A 62 12.15 11.35 21.36
C ALA A 62 13.11 10.60 22.32
N GLU A 63 14.42 10.74 22.12
CA GLU A 63 15.45 10.17 23.01
C GLU A 63 15.35 10.77 24.41
N GLN A 64 15.23 12.10 24.53
CA GLN A 64 15.10 12.75 25.83
C GLN A 64 13.85 12.28 26.59
N ALA A 65 12.73 12.05 25.89
CA ALA A 65 11.52 11.50 26.50
C ALA A 65 11.74 10.09 27.06
N VAL A 66 12.49 9.24 26.35
CA VAL A 66 12.88 7.89 26.79
C VAL A 66 13.77 7.96 28.03
N LEU A 67 14.81 8.81 28.01
CA LEU A 67 15.74 8.95 29.13
C LEU A 67 15.05 9.43 30.41
N GLN A 68 14.12 10.37 30.28
CA GLN A 68 13.30 10.93 31.37
C GLN A 68 12.19 9.98 31.85
N GLY A 69 11.96 8.84 31.20
CA GLY A 69 10.91 7.89 31.59
C GLY A 69 9.50 8.42 31.37
N LYS A 70 9.31 9.30 30.38
CA LYS A 70 7.97 9.81 30.01
C LYS A 70 7.10 8.67 29.45
N PRO A 71 5.76 8.79 29.52
CA PRO A 71 4.88 7.92 28.75
C PRO A 71 5.25 7.99 27.27
N LEU A 72 5.46 6.83 26.65
CA LEU A 72 5.91 6.73 25.27
C LEU A 72 4.75 6.26 24.38
N GLY A 73 4.54 6.94 23.25
CA GLY A 73 3.54 6.53 22.27
C GLY A 73 3.81 5.16 21.63
N LEU A 74 2.82 4.62 20.92
CA LEU A 74 2.90 3.29 20.33
C LEU A 74 4.03 3.16 19.30
N LEU A 75 4.29 4.22 18.54
CA LEU A 75 5.32 4.30 17.51
C LEU A 75 6.56 5.10 17.95
N HIS A 76 6.66 5.44 19.24
CA HIS A 76 7.67 6.36 19.77
C HIS A 76 9.08 6.04 19.27
N GLY A 77 9.67 7.01 18.57
CA GLY A 77 11.05 6.96 18.10
C GLY A 77 11.29 6.13 16.83
N LEU A 78 10.25 5.55 16.21
CA LEU A 78 10.41 4.79 14.96
C LEU A 78 10.41 5.71 13.74
N PRO A 79 11.41 5.60 12.84
CA PRO A 79 11.38 6.25 11.53
C PRO A 79 10.24 5.72 10.65
N ILE A 80 9.55 6.61 9.91
CA ILE A 80 8.46 6.26 9.00
C ILE A 80 8.53 7.01 7.67
N GLY A 81 8.31 6.29 6.58
CA GLY A 81 8.06 6.86 5.26
C GLY A 81 6.57 7.13 5.03
N ILE A 82 6.22 8.32 4.53
CA ILE A 82 4.81 8.68 4.30
C ILE A 82 4.54 8.75 2.79
N LYS A 83 3.51 8.05 2.31
CA LYS A 83 3.12 8.11 0.89
C LYS A 83 2.91 9.55 0.43
N ASP A 84 3.43 9.91 -0.74
CA ASP A 84 3.34 11.27 -1.30
C ASP A 84 1.93 11.67 -1.78
N LEU A 85 0.89 11.05 -1.22
CA LEU A 85 -0.50 11.52 -1.34
C LEU A 85 -1.00 12.11 -0.02
N GLU A 86 -0.33 11.87 1.11
CA GLU A 86 -0.76 12.36 2.41
C GLU A 86 -0.26 13.79 2.62
N GLU A 87 -1.11 14.75 2.93
CA GLU A 87 -0.62 16.09 3.27
C GLU A 87 0.21 16.06 4.55
N THR A 88 1.34 16.76 4.52
CA THR A 88 2.27 16.84 5.64
C THR A 88 2.75 18.27 5.82
N ALA A 89 2.55 18.82 7.02
CA ALA A 89 2.93 20.16 7.39
C ALA A 89 4.43 20.40 7.14
N GLY A 90 4.74 21.33 6.24
CA GLY A 90 6.11 21.77 5.95
C GLY A 90 6.96 20.75 5.19
N VAL A 91 6.37 19.72 4.58
CA VAL A 91 7.10 18.77 3.72
C VAL A 91 6.47 18.76 2.33
N LEU A 92 7.31 18.97 1.30
CA LEU A 92 6.89 19.00 -0.09
C LEU A 92 6.07 17.75 -0.42
N THR A 93 4.83 17.94 -0.86
CA THR A 93 3.88 16.84 -1.17
C THR A 93 3.36 17.03 -2.57
N THR A 94 3.91 16.31 -3.55
CA THR A 94 3.69 16.63 -4.98
C THR A 94 2.64 15.75 -5.65
N TYR A 95 2.15 14.72 -4.96
CA TYR A 95 1.24 13.75 -5.54
C TYR A 95 1.77 13.11 -6.83
N GLY A 96 3.08 13.14 -7.06
CA GLY A 96 3.69 12.78 -8.35
C GLY A 96 3.12 13.55 -9.55
N SER A 97 2.54 14.74 -9.37
CA SER A 97 1.94 15.52 -10.46
C SER A 97 2.65 16.85 -10.64
N GLN A 98 2.80 17.28 -11.89
CA GLN A 98 3.36 18.59 -12.21
C GLN A 98 2.54 19.74 -11.61
N LEU A 99 1.24 19.53 -11.39
CA LEU A 99 0.31 20.49 -10.81
C LEU A 99 0.64 20.86 -9.36
N PHE A 100 1.39 20.00 -8.65
CA PHE A 100 1.71 20.14 -7.23
C PHE A 100 3.20 20.06 -6.95
N ARG A 101 4.06 20.24 -7.97
CA ARG A 101 5.51 20.09 -7.81
C ARG A 101 6.14 21.10 -6.84
N ASP A 102 5.41 22.12 -6.41
CA ASP A 102 5.77 23.14 -5.40
C ASP A 102 4.86 23.11 -4.16
N ASN A 103 3.95 22.13 -4.03
CA ASN A 103 2.96 22.11 -2.97
C ASN A 103 3.57 21.79 -1.61
N LEU A 104 3.50 22.75 -0.69
CA LEU A 104 3.98 22.66 0.68
C LEU A 104 2.79 22.81 1.65
N PRO A 105 2.17 21.70 2.09
CA PRO A 105 1.01 21.76 2.98
C PRO A 105 1.34 22.47 4.29
N ALA A 106 0.37 23.23 4.80
CA ALA A 106 0.50 23.94 6.07
C ALA A 106 0.15 23.06 7.29
N GLN A 107 -0.56 21.95 7.06
CA GLN A 107 -1.05 21.06 8.10
C GLN A 107 -0.84 19.61 7.68
N ASP A 108 -0.71 18.74 8.69
CA ASP A 108 -0.80 17.30 8.49
C ASP A 108 -2.28 16.93 8.26
N ASN A 109 -2.55 15.99 7.35
CA ASN A 109 -3.86 15.35 7.36
C ASN A 109 -4.03 14.48 8.61
N LEU A 110 -5.26 14.08 8.92
CA LEU A 110 -5.56 13.29 10.12
C LEU A 110 -4.72 12.01 10.24
N PHE A 111 -4.46 11.30 9.14
CA PHE A 111 -3.71 10.05 9.17
C PHE A 111 -2.25 10.29 9.60
N VAL A 112 -1.58 11.29 9.03
CA VAL A 112 -0.22 11.69 9.42
C VAL A 112 -0.21 12.21 10.85
N ALA A 113 -1.19 13.03 11.23
CA ALA A 113 -1.32 13.58 12.58
C ALA A 113 -1.41 12.46 13.64
N ARG A 114 -2.18 11.40 13.38
CA ARG A 114 -2.28 10.22 14.27
C ARG A 114 -0.95 9.48 14.41
N LEU A 115 -0.24 9.23 13.31
CA LEU A 115 1.05 8.55 13.33
C LEU A 115 2.09 9.34 14.13
N ARG A 116 2.13 10.67 13.97
CA ARG A 116 3.03 11.55 14.71
C ARG A 116 2.64 11.68 16.19
N ALA A 117 1.35 11.77 16.49
CA ALA A 117 0.85 11.75 17.88
C ALA A 117 1.20 10.42 18.59
N ALA A 118 1.29 9.31 17.86
CA ALA A 118 1.79 8.04 18.37
C ALA A 118 3.32 7.99 18.54
N GLY A 119 4.04 9.06 18.17
CA GLY A 119 5.48 9.24 18.37
C GLY A 119 6.37 8.78 17.20
N ALA A 120 5.79 8.54 16.01
CA ALA A 120 6.58 8.21 14.83
C ALA A 120 7.37 9.43 14.33
N ILE A 121 8.60 9.19 13.84
CA ILE A 121 9.49 10.22 13.29
C ILE A 121 9.46 10.10 11.77
N MET A 122 8.93 11.12 11.11
CA MET A 122 8.82 11.08 9.65
C MET A 122 10.17 11.41 8.99
N VAL A 123 10.63 10.57 8.05
CA VAL A 123 11.89 10.79 7.33
C VAL A 123 11.71 11.43 5.95
N GLY A 124 10.53 11.29 5.36
CA GLY A 124 10.24 11.80 4.02
C GLY A 124 8.99 11.23 3.38
N LYS A 125 8.76 11.65 2.14
CA LYS A 125 7.70 11.23 1.24
C LYS A 125 8.16 10.09 0.36
N THR A 126 7.39 9.01 0.30
CA THR A 126 7.66 7.89 -0.61
C THR A 126 6.96 8.12 -1.96
N ASN A 127 7.65 7.77 -3.04
CA ASN A 127 7.25 8.07 -4.41
C ASN A 127 5.96 7.33 -4.83
N VAL A 128 5.22 7.93 -5.76
CA VAL A 128 3.88 7.50 -6.21
C VAL A 128 3.74 7.67 -7.73
N PRO A 129 2.86 6.93 -8.42
CA PRO A 129 2.36 7.39 -9.71
C PRO A 129 1.54 8.67 -9.52
N GLU A 130 1.45 9.46 -10.59
CA GLU A 130 0.68 10.70 -10.60
C GLU A 130 -0.73 10.51 -10.01
N LEU A 131 -1.03 11.27 -8.96
CA LEU A 131 -2.28 11.28 -8.18
C LEU A 131 -2.73 9.88 -7.71
N GLY A 132 -1.80 8.93 -7.59
CA GLY A 132 -2.10 7.55 -7.25
C GLY A 132 -2.73 6.73 -8.39
N ALA A 133 -2.74 7.25 -9.62
CA ALA A 133 -3.40 6.64 -10.77
C ALA A 133 -2.50 5.63 -11.52
N GLY A 134 -2.75 4.35 -11.24
CA GLY A 134 -2.04 3.21 -11.83
C GLY A 134 -1.27 2.41 -10.79
N ALA A 135 -0.92 1.17 -11.13
CA ALA A 135 -0.07 0.34 -10.29
C ALA A 135 1.34 0.14 -10.86
N ASN A 136 1.87 1.20 -11.47
CA ASN A 136 3.28 1.35 -11.77
C ASN A 136 3.72 2.69 -11.21
N THR A 137 4.57 2.68 -10.17
CA THR A 137 5.02 3.90 -9.48
C THR A 137 6.03 4.65 -10.35
N ARG A 138 5.52 5.53 -11.20
CA ARG A 138 6.31 6.43 -12.04
C ARG A 138 5.59 7.75 -12.27
N ASN A 139 6.34 8.84 -12.30
CA ASN A 139 5.79 10.15 -12.60
C ASN A 139 6.84 11.11 -13.18
N VAL A 140 6.36 12.24 -13.69
CA VAL A 140 7.17 13.28 -14.37
C VAL A 140 7.92 14.21 -13.42
N VAL A 141 7.68 14.12 -12.11
CA VAL A 141 8.29 14.98 -11.08
C VAL A 141 9.54 14.32 -10.48
N TRP A 142 9.42 13.05 -10.12
CA TRP A 142 10.44 12.29 -9.38
C TRP A 142 11.02 11.12 -10.17
N GLY A 143 10.42 10.72 -11.28
CA GLY A 143 10.84 9.54 -12.05
C GLY A 143 10.09 8.27 -11.64
N ALA A 144 10.68 7.12 -11.96
CA ALA A 144 10.14 5.79 -11.65
C ALA A 144 10.73 5.23 -10.36
N THR A 145 9.96 4.45 -9.60
CA THR A 145 10.48 3.57 -8.55
C THR A 145 10.75 2.19 -9.13
N GLY A 146 12.02 1.79 -9.15
CA GLY A 146 12.46 0.47 -9.60
C GLY A 146 12.17 -0.61 -8.56
N ASN A 147 11.91 -1.84 -9.01
CA ASN A 147 11.68 -2.97 -8.11
C ASN A 147 12.98 -3.32 -7.34
N PRO A 148 12.94 -3.51 -6.01
CA PRO A 148 14.11 -3.87 -5.21
C PRO A 148 14.86 -5.14 -5.65
N PHE A 149 14.18 -6.08 -6.31
CA PHE A 149 14.76 -7.33 -6.81
C PHE A 149 15.34 -7.18 -8.22
N ASN A 150 14.84 -6.22 -8.99
CA ASN A 150 15.36 -5.83 -10.30
C ASN A 150 14.93 -4.38 -10.64
N PRO A 151 15.83 -3.39 -10.57
CA PRO A 151 15.48 -1.98 -10.82
C PRO A 151 14.94 -1.65 -12.21
N GLU A 152 15.05 -2.54 -13.19
CA GLU A 152 14.44 -2.38 -14.52
C GLU A 152 12.93 -2.66 -14.53
N LEU A 153 12.40 -3.33 -13.49
CA LEU A 153 11.00 -3.71 -13.38
C LEU A 153 10.23 -2.75 -12.45
N ASN A 154 8.91 -2.73 -12.58
CA ASN A 154 8.06 -1.89 -11.73
C ASN A 154 7.97 -2.42 -10.28
N ALA A 155 7.96 -1.50 -9.31
CA ALA A 155 7.73 -1.81 -7.89
C ALA A 155 6.23 -2.02 -7.54
N GLY A 156 5.34 -2.02 -8.53
CA GLY A 156 3.90 -1.89 -8.32
C GLY A 156 3.49 -0.48 -7.93
N GLY A 157 2.22 -0.28 -7.61
CA GLY A 157 1.72 1.02 -7.19
C GLY A 157 0.27 1.03 -6.72
N SER A 158 -0.23 2.15 -6.23
CA SER A 158 0.43 3.45 -6.18
C SER A 158 1.37 3.68 -4.99
N SER A 159 1.45 2.75 -4.01
CA SER A 159 2.37 2.87 -2.86
C SER A 159 3.72 2.17 -3.13
N GLY A 160 4.25 2.23 -4.35
CA GLY A 160 5.46 1.50 -4.74
C GLY A 160 6.71 2.00 -4.03
N GLY A 161 6.85 3.32 -3.83
CA GLY A 161 7.95 3.89 -3.05
C GLY A 161 7.97 3.34 -1.61
N SER A 162 6.79 3.26 -0.97
CA SER A 162 6.65 2.68 0.37
C SER A 162 7.08 1.22 0.42
N ALA A 163 6.63 0.40 -0.53
CA ALA A 163 6.97 -1.01 -0.58
C ALA A 163 8.46 -1.24 -0.89
N ALA A 164 9.03 -0.47 -1.82
CA ALA A 164 10.42 -0.55 -2.19
C ALA A 164 11.33 -0.17 -1.01
N ALA A 165 11.01 0.90 -0.28
CA ALA A 165 11.74 1.33 0.91
C ALA A 165 11.74 0.25 2.01
N LEU A 166 10.58 -0.39 2.27
CA LEU A 166 10.47 -1.48 3.24
C LEU A 166 11.24 -2.73 2.83
N ALA A 167 11.27 -3.06 1.54
CA ALA A 167 11.94 -4.25 1.04
C ALA A 167 13.46 -4.24 1.26
N VAL A 168 14.07 -3.05 1.27
CA VAL A 168 15.51 -2.84 1.47
C VAL A 168 15.86 -2.24 2.83
N ASP A 169 14.91 -2.27 3.77
CA ASP A 169 15.07 -1.84 5.16
C ASP A 169 15.53 -0.36 5.30
N MET A 170 15.06 0.54 4.43
CA MET A 170 15.30 1.99 4.55
C MET A 170 14.66 2.56 5.81
N VAL A 171 13.45 2.09 6.13
CA VAL A 171 12.68 2.46 7.33
C VAL A 171 11.90 1.25 7.82
N PRO A 172 11.57 1.17 9.12
CA PRO A 172 10.81 0.05 9.67
C PRO A 172 9.31 0.08 9.32
N LEU A 173 8.75 1.25 9.02
CA LEU A 173 7.33 1.43 8.70
C LEU A 173 7.15 2.38 7.52
N CYS A 174 6.11 2.14 6.71
CA CYS A 174 5.66 3.09 5.69
C CYS A 174 4.14 3.20 5.68
N SER A 175 3.60 4.35 5.30
CA SER A 175 2.17 4.50 5.03
C SER A 175 1.82 4.19 3.57
N GLY A 176 0.53 3.94 3.31
CA GLY A 176 0.01 3.84 1.97
C GLY A 176 -1.49 4.10 1.86
N SER A 177 -2.02 3.87 0.66
CA SER A 177 -3.47 3.92 0.37
C SER A 177 -3.83 2.89 -0.69
N ASP A 178 -5.11 2.48 -0.73
CA ASP A 178 -5.63 1.43 -1.60
C ASP A 178 -7.02 1.77 -2.14
N THR A 179 -7.12 1.88 -3.46
CA THR A 179 -8.40 1.90 -4.19
C THR A 179 -8.50 0.62 -5.04
N GLY A 180 -7.57 0.43 -5.96
CA GLY A 180 -7.53 -0.75 -6.83
C GLY A 180 -6.48 -1.79 -6.45
N GLY A 181 -5.96 -1.78 -5.22
CA GLY A 181 -4.83 -2.65 -4.82
C GLY A 181 -3.56 -1.92 -4.41
N SER A 182 -3.60 -0.61 -4.20
CA SER A 182 -2.38 0.18 -4.01
C SER A 182 -1.63 -0.03 -2.68
N LEU A 183 -2.20 -0.76 -1.71
CA LEU A 183 -1.46 -1.31 -0.57
C LEU A 183 -0.96 -2.73 -0.88
N ARG A 184 -1.77 -3.50 -1.60
CA ARG A 184 -1.57 -4.95 -1.83
C ARG A 184 -0.62 -5.29 -2.99
N ILE A 185 -0.77 -4.65 -4.14
CA ILE A 185 0.03 -4.87 -5.36
C ILE A 185 1.51 -4.56 -5.13
N PRO A 186 1.90 -3.35 -4.67
CA PRO A 186 3.32 -3.08 -4.44
C PRO A 186 3.89 -3.96 -3.32
N ALA A 187 3.08 -4.34 -2.32
CA ALA A 187 3.46 -5.31 -1.30
C ALA A 187 3.79 -6.69 -1.89
N ALA A 188 2.95 -7.19 -2.78
CA ALA A 188 3.16 -8.43 -3.51
C ALA A 188 4.45 -8.40 -4.33
N LEU A 189 4.66 -7.33 -5.11
CA LEU A 189 5.79 -7.23 -6.04
C LEU A 189 7.13 -6.93 -5.36
N CYS A 190 7.11 -6.37 -4.14
CA CYS A 190 8.32 -6.06 -3.37
C CYS A 190 8.57 -7.01 -2.19
N GLY A 191 7.71 -8.02 -1.98
CA GLY A 191 7.88 -9.01 -0.92
C GLY A 191 7.77 -8.40 0.48
N ILE A 192 6.74 -7.59 0.72
CA ILE A 192 6.41 -7.02 2.04
C ILE A 192 4.92 -7.20 2.34
N VAL A 193 4.46 -6.75 3.52
CA VAL A 193 3.05 -6.82 3.91
C VAL A 193 2.36 -5.48 3.70
N GLY A 194 1.21 -5.50 3.04
CA GLY A 194 0.36 -4.32 2.87
C GLY A 194 -1.10 -4.69 3.16
N LEU A 195 -1.73 -3.97 4.08
CA LEU A 195 -3.11 -4.20 4.49
C LEU A 195 -4.02 -3.15 3.87
N ARG A 196 -5.01 -3.59 3.10
CA ARG A 196 -6.24 -2.84 2.84
C ARG A 196 -7.18 -3.04 4.04
N PRO A 197 -7.32 -2.05 4.94
CA PRO A 197 -8.27 -2.18 6.04
C PRO A 197 -9.71 -2.08 5.54
N SER A 198 -10.66 -2.49 6.38
CA SER A 198 -12.07 -2.19 6.18
C SER A 198 -12.28 -0.69 6.05
N PRO A 199 -13.12 -0.23 5.12
CA PRO A 199 -13.43 1.19 4.97
C PRO A 199 -13.93 1.80 6.29
N GLY A 200 -13.30 2.91 6.70
CA GLY A 200 -13.58 3.62 7.94
C GLY A 200 -12.76 3.18 9.16
N LEU A 201 -12.04 2.04 9.10
CA LEU A 201 -11.18 1.62 10.21
C LEU A 201 -10.03 2.62 10.44
N VAL A 202 -9.36 2.99 9.35
CA VAL A 202 -8.43 4.13 9.33
C VAL A 202 -9.14 5.26 8.59
N PRO A 203 -9.52 6.34 9.29
CA PRO A 203 -10.31 7.40 8.69
C PRO A 203 -9.49 8.22 7.69
N SER A 204 -10.15 8.70 6.64
CA SER A 204 -9.55 9.57 5.64
C SER A 204 -10.53 10.67 5.22
N GLU A 205 -10.19 11.91 5.55
CA GLU A 205 -10.96 13.12 5.19
C GLU A 205 -10.65 13.65 3.77
N ARG A 206 -9.70 13.03 3.06
CA ARG A 206 -9.29 13.49 1.73
C ARG A 206 -10.29 13.19 0.62
N LYS A 207 -11.14 12.18 0.82
CA LYS A 207 -12.09 11.72 -0.20
C LYS A 207 -13.11 12.83 -0.47
N LYS A 208 -13.12 13.41 -1.68
CA LYS A 208 -14.17 14.36 -2.09
C LYS A 208 -15.56 13.71 -2.03
N LEU A 209 -15.65 12.43 -2.42
CA LEU A 209 -16.84 11.60 -2.24
C LEU A 209 -16.75 10.82 -0.92
N GLY A 210 -16.95 11.49 0.22
CA GLY A 210 -16.69 10.91 1.55
C GLY A 210 -17.41 9.58 1.87
N TRP A 211 -18.58 9.35 1.29
CA TRP A 211 -19.41 8.15 1.49
C TRP A 211 -18.99 6.93 0.65
N THR A 212 -18.00 7.07 -0.24
CA THR A 212 -17.52 5.93 -1.03
C THR A 212 -16.60 5.02 -0.20
N PRO A 213 -16.79 3.69 -0.22
CA PRO A 213 -15.96 2.75 0.54
C PRO A 213 -14.74 2.24 -0.25
N ILE A 214 -14.53 2.66 -1.49
CA ILE A 214 -13.51 2.04 -2.36
C ILE A 214 -12.07 2.49 -2.01
N SER A 215 -11.86 3.77 -1.67
CA SER A 215 -10.53 4.29 -1.31
C SER A 215 -10.33 4.24 0.20
N VAL A 216 -9.23 3.61 0.63
CA VAL A 216 -8.80 3.56 2.04
C VAL A 216 -7.35 3.98 2.19
N VAL A 217 -6.98 4.45 3.38
CA VAL A 217 -5.58 4.61 3.80
C VAL A 217 -5.20 3.47 4.72
N GLY A 218 -3.93 3.13 4.79
CA GLY A 218 -3.54 2.02 5.64
C GLY A 218 -2.05 1.79 5.81
N PRO A 219 -1.72 0.80 6.64
CA PRO A 219 -0.36 0.50 7.01
C PRO A 219 0.35 -0.41 6.00
N MET A 220 1.67 -0.28 5.95
CA MET A 220 2.57 -1.20 5.25
C MET A 220 3.76 -1.51 6.15
N GLY A 221 4.13 -2.79 6.23
CA GLY A 221 5.22 -3.26 7.07
C GLY A 221 5.98 -4.40 6.42
N ARG A 222 7.08 -4.80 7.04
CA ARG A 222 7.88 -5.95 6.57
C ARG A 222 7.34 -7.29 7.02
N THR A 223 6.52 -7.26 8.07
CA THR A 223 5.84 -8.40 8.69
C THR A 223 4.39 -8.04 8.99
N VAL A 224 3.56 -9.02 9.33
CA VAL A 224 2.19 -8.77 9.79
C VAL A 224 2.20 -7.97 11.09
N ALA A 225 3.13 -8.28 12.00
CA ALA A 225 3.29 -7.57 13.28
C ALA A 225 3.65 -6.09 13.09
N ASP A 226 4.54 -5.75 12.16
CA ASP A 226 4.90 -4.37 11.83
C ASP A 226 3.69 -3.59 11.28
N THR A 227 2.95 -4.24 10.37
CA THR A 227 1.73 -3.69 9.77
C THR A 227 0.65 -3.43 10.83
N LEU A 228 0.47 -4.37 11.76
CA LEU A 228 -0.47 -4.25 12.88
C LEU A 228 -0.08 -3.14 13.85
N LEU A 229 1.22 -2.97 14.13
CA LEU A 229 1.73 -1.91 15.01
C LEU A 229 1.33 -0.52 14.48
N GLN A 230 1.50 -0.28 13.19
CA GLN A 230 1.08 0.98 12.55
C GLN A 230 -0.45 1.11 12.48
N LEU A 231 -1.18 0.02 12.20
CA LEU A 231 -2.65 0.04 12.19
C LEU A 231 -3.20 0.58 13.51
N ARG A 232 -2.71 0.04 14.63
CA ARG A 232 -3.14 0.41 15.98
C ARG A 232 -2.89 1.89 16.31
N ALA A 233 -1.88 2.50 15.71
CA ALA A 233 -1.59 3.93 15.89
C ALA A 233 -2.52 4.85 15.09
N SER A 234 -3.23 4.32 14.10
CA SER A 234 -3.98 5.12 13.13
C SER A 234 -5.48 4.80 13.08
N ALA A 235 -5.90 3.66 13.61
CA ALA A 235 -7.27 3.18 13.58
C ALA A 235 -8.20 3.88 14.58
N GLY A 236 -9.50 3.90 14.28
CA GLY A 236 -10.57 4.34 15.17
C GLY A 236 -11.34 5.56 14.64
N LEU A 237 -12.44 5.89 15.33
CA LEU A 237 -13.43 6.89 14.94
C LEU A 237 -12.82 8.27 14.65
N ALA A 238 -13.30 8.96 13.60
CA ALA A 238 -13.02 10.37 13.37
C ALA A 238 -14.23 11.09 12.76
N GLN A 239 -14.55 12.26 13.28
CA GLN A 239 -15.71 13.03 12.80
C GLN A 239 -15.57 13.50 11.35
N SER A 240 -14.34 13.55 10.80
CA SER A 240 -14.07 13.99 9.45
C SER A 240 -14.29 12.92 8.37
N ASP A 241 -14.46 11.64 8.73
CA ASP A 241 -14.77 10.56 7.79
C ASP A 241 -16.12 9.92 8.13
N PRO A 242 -17.15 10.07 7.26
CA PRO A 242 -18.49 9.58 7.52
C PRO A 242 -18.60 8.05 7.57
N LEU A 243 -17.61 7.32 7.07
CA LEU A 243 -17.56 5.85 7.16
C LEU A 243 -16.86 5.35 8.43
N SER A 244 -16.20 6.24 9.17
CA SER A 244 -15.40 5.84 10.33
C SER A 244 -16.26 5.31 11.47
N TYR A 245 -15.67 4.44 12.28
CA TYR A 245 -16.36 3.78 13.39
C TYR A 245 -15.44 3.61 14.60
N ALA A 246 -16.05 3.56 15.79
CA ALA A 246 -15.34 3.28 17.03
C ALA A 246 -14.86 1.82 17.06
N ILE A 247 -13.68 1.61 17.64
CA ILE A 247 -13.12 0.29 17.92
C ILE A 247 -12.99 0.14 19.44
N ALA A 248 -13.04 -1.10 19.94
CA ALA A 248 -12.72 -1.37 21.33
C ALA A 248 -11.22 -1.19 21.58
N ASP A 249 -10.85 -0.85 22.82
CA ASP A 249 -9.43 -0.67 23.21
C ASP A 249 -8.61 -1.95 23.01
N ASP A 250 -9.24 -3.12 23.12
CA ASP A 250 -8.67 -4.45 22.96
C ASP A 250 -8.95 -5.09 21.58
N GLU A 251 -9.51 -4.33 20.61
CA GLU A 251 -9.86 -4.84 19.27
C GLU A 251 -8.68 -5.54 18.60
N PHE A 252 -7.47 -5.02 18.79
CA PHE A 252 -6.22 -5.55 18.23
C PHE A 252 -5.30 -6.17 19.29
N ALA A 253 -5.85 -6.65 20.40
CA ALA A 253 -5.09 -7.46 21.35
C ALA A 253 -4.55 -8.73 20.67
N PRO A 254 -3.37 -9.25 21.08
CA PRO A 254 -2.82 -10.49 20.53
C PRO A 254 -3.81 -11.64 20.63
N ARG A 255 -3.94 -12.42 19.55
CA ARG A 255 -4.83 -13.58 19.47
C ARG A 255 -4.06 -14.77 18.93
N THR A 256 -4.13 -15.89 19.64
CA THR A 256 -3.60 -17.16 19.13
C THR A 256 -4.62 -17.76 18.17
N VAL A 257 -4.18 -18.08 16.96
CA VAL A 257 -5.00 -18.75 15.94
C VAL A 257 -4.40 -20.12 15.66
N ASP A 258 -5.19 -21.18 15.81
CA ASP A 258 -4.86 -22.51 15.33
C ASP A 258 -5.31 -22.64 13.87
N LEU A 259 -4.34 -22.65 12.94
CA LEU A 259 -4.61 -22.77 11.51
C LEU A 259 -5.41 -24.05 11.19
N SER A 260 -5.22 -25.13 11.94
CA SER A 260 -5.87 -26.43 11.70
C SER A 260 -7.39 -26.40 11.93
N GLN A 261 -7.92 -25.32 12.51
CA GLN A 261 -9.36 -25.10 12.68
C GLN A 261 -9.98 -24.25 11.56
N LEU A 262 -9.18 -23.57 10.75
CA LEU A 262 -9.67 -22.63 9.74
C LEU A 262 -10.21 -23.35 8.51
N ARG A 263 -11.39 -22.91 8.04
CA ARG A 263 -11.95 -23.27 6.73
C ARG A 263 -11.48 -22.23 5.72
N VAL A 264 -10.70 -22.65 4.74
CA VAL A 264 -10.11 -21.73 3.76
C VAL A 264 -10.69 -22.00 2.39
N GLY A 265 -11.27 -20.97 1.78
CA GLY A 265 -11.61 -21.02 0.36
C GLY A 265 -10.49 -20.38 -0.47
N TYR A 266 -10.33 -20.78 -1.72
CA TYR A 266 -9.40 -20.11 -2.64
C TYR A 266 -10.01 -19.88 -4.03
N SER A 267 -9.55 -18.82 -4.69
CA SER A 267 -9.92 -18.53 -6.08
C SER A 267 -8.71 -18.00 -6.83
N GLU A 268 -8.57 -18.41 -8.10
CA GLU A 268 -7.47 -17.92 -8.94
C GLU A 268 -7.78 -16.56 -9.55
N ASP A 269 -9.06 -16.26 -9.79
CA ASP A 269 -9.51 -15.15 -10.62
C ASP A 269 -10.88 -14.57 -10.25
N PHE A 270 -11.53 -15.10 -9.21
CA PHE A 270 -12.89 -14.74 -8.80
C PHE A 270 -13.96 -14.91 -9.90
N GLY A 271 -13.68 -15.73 -10.92
CA GLY A 271 -14.50 -15.92 -12.11
C GLY A 271 -14.62 -14.70 -13.00
N ALA A 272 -13.71 -13.73 -12.87
CA ALA A 272 -13.77 -12.46 -13.60
C ALA A 272 -12.42 -11.97 -14.12
N CYS A 273 -11.32 -12.30 -13.44
CA CYS A 273 -10.02 -11.67 -13.67
C CYS A 273 -9.17 -12.44 -14.69
N ALA A 274 -8.50 -11.71 -15.59
CA ALA A 274 -7.43 -12.28 -16.39
C ALA A 274 -6.19 -12.50 -15.50
N VAL A 275 -5.63 -13.72 -15.54
CA VAL A 275 -4.45 -14.12 -14.75
C VAL A 275 -3.54 -14.96 -15.63
N ASP A 276 -2.25 -14.61 -15.66
CA ASP A 276 -1.24 -15.33 -16.43
C ASP A 276 -1.18 -16.81 -16.00
N ASN A 277 -0.96 -17.69 -16.97
CA ASN A 277 -0.99 -19.12 -16.73
C ASN A 277 0.14 -19.58 -15.79
N HIS A 278 1.29 -18.92 -15.80
CA HIS A 278 2.41 -19.23 -14.90
C HIS A 278 2.10 -18.75 -13.48
N ILE A 279 1.44 -17.60 -13.32
CA ILE A 279 0.95 -17.15 -12.02
C ILE A 279 -0.10 -18.11 -11.45
N ARG A 280 -1.03 -18.63 -12.26
CA ARG A 280 -1.96 -19.68 -11.83
C ARG A 280 -1.22 -20.93 -11.36
N ALA A 281 -0.19 -21.37 -12.10
CA ALA A 281 0.62 -22.51 -11.72
C ALA A 281 1.34 -22.30 -10.38
N VAL A 282 1.97 -21.13 -10.18
CA VAL A 282 2.61 -20.75 -8.92
C VAL A 282 1.58 -20.74 -7.79
N PHE A 283 0.41 -20.13 -7.99
CA PHE A 283 -0.63 -20.07 -6.97
C PHE A 283 -1.11 -21.46 -6.55
N ARG A 284 -1.34 -22.37 -7.51
CA ARG A 284 -1.68 -23.79 -7.21
C ARG A 284 -0.59 -24.48 -6.40
N GLU A 285 0.68 -24.22 -6.70
CA GLU A 285 1.80 -24.73 -5.88
C GLU A 285 1.72 -24.22 -4.44
N LYS A 286 1.50 -22.91 -4.24
CA LYS A 286 1.36 -22.32 -2.90
C LYS A 286 0.16 -22.91 -2.15
N ILE A 287 -0.99 -23.02 -2.80
CA ILE A 287 -2.19 -23.64 -2.20
C ILE A 287 -1.92 -25.09 -1.80
N ASN A 288 -1.27 -25.88 -2.65
CA ASN A 288 -0.92 -27.27 -2.31
C ASN A 288 0.02 -27.37 -1.10
N ALA A 289 0.97 -26.44 -0.97
CA ALA A 289 1.89 -26.40 0.16
C ALA A 289 1.22 -25.93 1.47
N LEU A 290 0.22 -25.03 1.38
CA LEU A 290 -0.49 -24.48 2.53
C LEU A 290 -1.66 -25.36 2.99
N ARG A 291 -2.28 -26.12 2.09
CA ARG A 291 -3.46 -26.97 2.37
C ARG A 291 -3.34 -27.82 3.65
N PRO A 292 -2.20 -28.47 3.95
CA PRO A 292 -2.06 -29.28 5.17
C PRO A 292 -2.14 -28.50 6.49
N LEU A 293 -2.02 -27.16 6.46
CA LEU A 293 -2.11 -26.33 7.66
C LEU A 293 -3.54 -26.07 8.12
N PHE A 294 -4.54 -26.32 7.26
CA PHE A 294 -5.92 -25.89 7.48
C PHE A 294 -6.87 -27.06 7.71
N LYS A 295 -8.04 -26.78 8.31
CA LYS A 295 -9.13 -27.75 8.43
C LYS A 295 -9.64 -28.19 7.06
N SER A 296 -9.83 -27.21 6.17
CA SER A 296 -10.16 -27.40 4.77
C SER A 296 -9.53 -26.29 3.93
N CYS A 297 -9.16 -26.62 2.69
CA CYS A 297 -8.67 -25.65 1.71
C CYS A 297 -9.16 -26.04 0.31
N GLU A 298 -10.26 -25.39 -0.12
CA GLU A 298 -11.05 -25.78 -1.29
C GLU A 298 -11.29 -24.61 -2.26
N ALA A 299 -11.46 -24.93 -3.55
CA ALA A 299 -11.73 -23.94 -4.57
C ALA A 299 -13.15 -23.37 -4.41
N ILE A 300 -13.29 -22.06 -4.53
CA ILE A 300 -14.59 -21.38 -4.53
C ILE A 300 -14.95 -21.03 -5.97
N ASP A 301 -16.16 -21.41 -6.38
CA ASP A 301 -16.77 -20.93 -7.61
C ASP A 301 -17.44 -19.57 -7.35
N LEU A 302 -16.92 -18.53 -7.98
CA LEU A 302 -17.40 -17.15 -7.85
C LEU A 302 -17.69 -16.61 -9.25
N ASN A 303 -18.70 -15.75 -9.34
CA ASN A 303 -18.99 -15.01 -10.56
C ASN A 303 -19.08 -13.51 -10.23
N LEU A 304 -17.92 -12.86 -10.26
CA LEU A 304 -17.81 -11.42 -10.02
C LEU A 304 -17.60 -10.64 -11.32
N THR A 305 -18.09 -11.15 -12.45
CA THR A 305 -17.88 -10.55 -13.79
C THR A 305 -18.34 -9.09 -13.90
N SER A 306 -19.37 -8.69 -13.15
CA SER A 306 -19.84 -7.30 -13.11
C SER A 306 -18.87 -6.34 -12.41
N ALA A 307 -17.87 -6.86 -11.67
CA ALA A 307 -16.89 -6.05 -10.92
C ALA A 307 -16.12 -5.09 -11.82
N HIS A 308 -15.85 -5.47 -13.08
CA HIS A 308 -15.13 -4.64 -14.04
C HIS A 308 -15.85 -3.32 -14.28
N ARG A 309 -17.08 -3.38 -14.81
CA ARG A 309 -17.89 -2.19 -15.09
C ARG A 309 -18.20 -1.40 -13.83
N THR A 310 -18.56 -2.08 -12.73
CA THR A 310 -18.84 -1.42 -11.45
C THR A 310 -17.63 -0.65 -10.93
N PHE A 311 -16.42 -1.21 -11.02
CA PHE A 311 -15.22 -0.51 -10.59
C PHE A 311 -14.88 0.65 -11.53
N ASP A 312 -15.00 0.46 -12.84
CA ASP A 312 -14.77 1.51 -13.83
C ASP A 312 -15.63 2.74 -13.49
N GLU A 313 -16.94 2.55 -13.32
CA GLU A 313 -17.91 3.62 -13.03
C GLU A 313 -17.64 4.31 -11.67
N LEU A 314 -17.51 3.54 -10.58
CA LEU A 314 -17.28 4.12 -9.24
C LEU A 314 -15.92 4.82 -9.11
N ARG A 315 -14.90 4.32 -9.82
CA ARG A 315 -13.59 4.98 -9.86
C ARG A 315 -13.69 6.28 -10.65
N ALA A 316 -14.36 6.29 -11.80
CA ALA A 316 -14.54 7.49 -12.61
C ALA A 316 -15.22 8.63 -11.83
N GLU A 317 -16.23 8.32 -11.02
CA GLU A 317 -16.89 9.32 -10.16
C GLU A 317 -15.89 10.08 -9.28
N ALA A 318 -14.93 9.37 -8.66
CA ALA A 318 -13.90 9.99 -7.83
C ALA A 318 -12.95 10.88 -8.64
N PHE A 319 -12.63 10.49 -9.88
CA PHE A 319 -11.78 11.29 -10.77
C PHE A 319 -12.50 12.55 -11.25
N VAL A 320 -13.79 12.47 -11.59
CA VAL A 320 -14.60 13.65 -11.93
C VAL A 320 -14.66 14.61 -10.75
N ALA A 321 -14.97 14.10 -9.55
CA ALA A 321 -15.07 14.91 -8.33
C ALA A 321 -13.73 15.58 -7.93
N GLY A 322 -12.60 14.96 -8.25
CA GLY A 322 -11.27 15.44 -7.89
C GLY A 322 -10.60 16.33 -8.94
N LEU A 323 -10.90 16.14 -10.24
CA LEU A 323 -10.10 16.71 -11.33
C LEU A 323 -10.83 17.70 -12.25
N GLN A 324 -12.12 17.99 -12.02
CA GLN A 324 -12.90 18.90 -12.88
C GLN A 324 -12.17 20.24 -13.13
N ASP A 325 -11.78 20.94 -12.07
CA ASP A 325 -11.13 22.26 -12.19
C ASP A 325 -9.78 22.20 -12.90
N ALA A 326 -9.02 21.13 -12.69
CA ALA A 326 -7.72 20.94 -13.33
C ALA A 326 -7.89 20.63 -14.82
N HIS A 327 -8.85 19.76 -15.16
CA HIS A 327 -9.18 19.42 -16.53
C HIS A 327 -9.73 20.63 -17.29
N ASP A 328 -10.67 21.40 -16.72
CA ASP A 328 -11.24 22.57 -17.41
C ASP A 328 -10.20 23.67 -17.67
N ARG A 329 -9.18 23.76 -16.80
CA ARG A 329 -8.08 24.71 -16.95
C ARG A 329 -7.07 24.27 -18.00
N ASP A 330 -6.61 23.03 -17.92
CA ASP A 330 -5.61 22.45 -18.83
C ASP A 330 -5.64 20.90 -18.76
N PRO A 331 -6.36 20.23 -19.67
CA PRO A 331 -6.39 18.77 -19.73
C PRO A 331 -5.03 18.13 -20.00
N GLU A 332 -4.13 18.81 -20.70
CA GLU A 332 -2.79 18.30 -21.03
C GLU A 332 -1.84 18.38 -19.82
N ALA A 333 -2.21 19.12 -18.77
CA ALA A 333 -1.50 19.12 -17.52
C ALA A 333 -1.72 17.83 -16.71
N LEU A 334 -2.76 17.05 -17.02
CA LEU A 334 -3.03 15.74 -16.43
C LEU A 334 -2.30 14.66 -17.24
N GLY A 335 -1.63 13.74 -16.56
CA GLY A 335 -1.06 12.58 -17.24
C GLY A 335 -2.11 11.64 -17.85
N PRO A 336 -1.65 10.72 -18.71
CA PRO A 336 -2.55 9.89 -19.53
C PRO A 336 -3.54 9.05 -18.70
N ASN A 337 -3.12 8.50 -17.55
CA ASN A 337 -3.97 7.67 -16.71
C ASN A 337 -5.06 8.46 -15.97
N THR A 338 -4.72 9.65 -15.46
CA THR A 338 -5.66 10.51 -14.74
C THR A 338 -6.67 11.12 -15.69
N ARG A 339 -6.19 11.63 -16.84
CA ARG A 339 -7.04 12.16 -17.91
C ARG A 339 -8.02 11.11 -18.43
N ALA A 340 -7.55 9.90 -18.75
CA ALA A 340 -8.42 8.83 -19.25
C ALA A 340 -9.55 8.43 -18.26
N ASN A 341 -9.31 8.46 -16.94
CA ASN A 341 -10.40 8.20 -15.98
C ASN A 341 -11.40 9.35 -15.92
N PHE A 342 -10.89 10.59 -15.91
CA PHE A 342 -11.76 11.76 -15.90
C PHE A 342 -12.65 11.79 -17.13
N GLU A 343 -12.09 11.61 -18.33
CA GLU A 343 -12.82 11.59 -19.60
C GLU A 343 -13.86 10.45 -19.63
N MET A 344 -13.52 9.26 -19.12
CA MET A 344 -14.47 8.17 -18.96
C MET A 344 -15.65 8.58 -18.07
N GLY A 345 -15.37 9.17 -16.91
CA GLY A 345 -16.39 9.63 -15.97
C GLY A 345 -17.25 10.78 -16.50
N ALA A 346 -16.66 11.71 -17.24
CA ALA A 346 -17.36 12.86 -17.82
C ALA A 346 -18.43 12.45 -18.86
N THR A 347 -18.34 11.23 -19.41
CA THR A 347 -19.34 10.67 -20.33
C THR A 347 -20.46 9.88 -19.65
N MET A 348 -20.35 9.61 -18.34
CA MET A 348 -21.31 8.80 -17.61
C MET A 348 -22.62 9.55 -17.36
N SER A 349 -23.73 8.85 -17.47
CA SER A 349 -25.04 9.39 -17.06
C SER A 349 -25.28 9.16 -15.56
N LEU A 350 -26.21 9.92 -14.97
CA LEU A 350 -26.70 9.65 -13.62
C LEU A 350 -27.23 8.21 -13.48
N GLN A 351 -27.77 7.63 -14.56
CA GLN A 351 -28.27 6.26 -14.55
C GLN A 351 -27.12 5.24 -14.41
N ASP A 352 -25.96 5.52 -15.00
CA ASP A 352 -24.77 4.66 -14.87
C ASP A 352 -24.25 4.68 -13.44
N CYS A 353 -24.15 5.85 -12.81
CA CYS A 353 -23.82 5.97 -11.38
C CYS A 353 -24.78 5.13 -10.51
N VAL A 354 -26.10 5.30 -10.67
CA VAL A 354 -27.09 4.55 -9.89
C VAL A 354 -26.94 3.04 -10.07
N LYS A 355 -26.68 2.57 -11.30
CA LYS A 355 -26.42 1.15 -11.58
C LYS A 355 -25.14 0.67 -10.90
N ALA A 356 -24.06 1.45 -10.96
CA ALA A 356 -22.77 1.11 -10.34
C ALA A 356 -22.90 0.88 -8.83
N HIS A 357 -23.51 1.83 -8.12
CA HIS A 357 -23.73 1.74 -6.66
C HIS A 357 -24.67 0.58 -6.29
N GLY A 358 -25.71 0.34 -7.10
CA GLY A 358 -26.60 -0.82 -6.94
C GLY A 358 -25.87 -2.15 -7.11
N GLU A 359 -25.02 -2.27 -8.14
CA GLU A 359 -24.22 -3.46 -8.40
C GLU A 359 -23.13 -3.68 -7.36
N GLN A 360 -22.49 -2.62 -6.84
CA GLN A 360 -21.56 -2.73 -5.71
C GLN A 360 -22.25 -3.33 -4.49
N SER A 361 -23.48 -2.86 -4.19
CA SER A 361 -24.29 -3.42 -3.10
C SER A 361 -24.61 -4.90 -3.31
N ARG A 362 -24.88 -5.32 -4.56
CA ARG A 362 -25.12 -6.72 -4.92
C ARG A 362 -23.87 -7.57 -4.75
N LEU A 363 -22.72 -7.10 -5.25
CA LEU A 363 -21.42 -7.76 -5.12
C LEU A 363 -21.05 -7.95 -3.65
N PHE A 364 -21.17 -6.90 -2.83
CA PHE A 364 -20.98 -6.97 -1.38
C PHE A 364 -21.84 -8.09 -0.76
N ARG A 365 -23.16 -8.05 -0.94
CA ARG A 365 -24.09 -9.02 -0.33
C ARG A 365 -23.82 -10.44 -0.79
N GLY A 366 -23.46 -10.63 -2.07
CA GLY A 366 -23.12 -11.95 -2.62
C GLY A 366 -21.83 -12.50 -2.01
N PHE A 367 -20.80 -11.66 -1.88
CA PHE A 367 -19.50 -12.08 -1.37
C PHE A 367 -19.53 -12.40 0.13
N GLN A 368 -20.34 -11.70 0.94
CA GLN A 368 -20.41 -12.01 2.38
C GLN A 368 -20.90 -13.42 2.70
N LYS A 369 -21.72 -14.01 1.84
CA LYS A 369 -22.20 -15.40 2.01
C LYS A 369 -21.06 -16.40 2.08
N GLN A 370 -19.90 -16.09 1.47
CA GLN A 370 -18.73 -16.97 1.53
C GLN A 370 -18.20 -17.10 2.97
N PHE A 371 -18.32 -16.06 3.79
CA PHE A 371 -17.84 -16.07 5.18
C PHE A 371 -18.76 -16.84 6.15
N GLU A 372 -19.90 -17.35 5.68
CA GLU A 372 -20.69 -18.36 6.40
C GLU A 372 -19.96 -19.72 6.37
N HIS A 373 -19.23 -19.99 5.29
CA HIS A 373 -18.54 -21.26 5.01
C HIS A 373 -17.03 -21.21 5.25
N TYR A 374 -16.42 -20.03 5.11
CA TYR A 374 -14.97 -19.85 5.18
C TYR A 374 -14.58 -18.80 6.21
N ASP A 375 -13.43 -19.02 6.83
CA ASP A 375 -12.78 -18.06 7.73
C ASP A 375 -11.90 -17.08 6.96
N LEU A 376 -11.32 -17.54 5.85
CA LEU A 376 -10.46 -16.79 4.94
C LEU A 376 -10.71 -17.19 3.49
N ILE A 377 -10.46 -16.24 2.58
CA ILE A 377 -10.38 -16.50 1.15
C ILE A 377 -8.97 -16.15 0.66
N LEU A 378 -8.35 -17.05 -0.08
CA LEU A 378 -7.01 -16.88 -0.66
C LEU A 378 -7.07 -16.66 -2.17
N ALA A 379 -6.21 -15.78 -2.68
CA ALA A 379 -6.04 -15.55 -4.11
C ALA A 379 -4.60 -15.09 -4.42
N PRO A 380 -4.13 -15.17 -5.68
CA PRO A 380 -2.96 -14.38 -6.07
C PRO A 380 -3.26 -12.87 -5.89
N THR A 381 -2.26 -12.09 -5.49
CA THR A 381 -2.45 -10.64 -5.35
C THR A 381 -2.35 -9.92 -6.70
N THR A 382 -1.43 -10.36 -7.57
CA THR A 382 -1.17 -9.78 -8.89
C THR A 382 -1.36 -10.85 -9.97
N PRO A 383 -1.84 -10.48 -11.17
CA PRO A 383 -2.10 -11.47 -12.21
C PRO A 383 -0.86 -11.83 -13.04
N VAL A 384 0.24 -11.10 -12.87
CA VAL A 384 1.51 -11.23 -13.59
C VAL A 384 2.71 -10.97 -12.66
N SER A 385 3.89 -11.41 -13.09
CA SER A 385 5.20 -10.98 -12.57
C SER A 385 5.42 -9.48 -12.85
N PRO A 386 6.28 -8.76 -12.10
CA PRO A 386 6.71 -7.41 -12.46
C PRO A 386 7.21 -7.33 -13.90
N PHE A 387 6.82 -6.26 -14.60
CA PHE A 387 7.20 -5.96 -15.98
C PHE A 387 7.99 -4.64 -16.02
N PRO A 388 8.68 -4.29 -17.13
CA PRO A 388 9.50 -3.09 -17.22
C PRO A 388 8.76 -1.83 -16.76
N TRP A 389 9.38 -1.03 -15.89
CA TRP A 389 8.72 0.17 -15.38
C TRP A 389 8.47 1.23 -16.47
N SER A 390 9.17 1.14 -17.61
CA SER A 390 8.97 2.01 -18.77
C SER A 390 7.63 1.79 -19.45
N GLU A 391 7.03 0.61 -19.29
CA GLU A 391 5.66 0.33 -19.71
C GLU A 391 4.68 0.96 -18.72
N LEU A 392 3.88 1.94 -19.18
CA LEU A 392 2.99 2.69 -18.28
C LEU A 392 1.98 1.78 -17.54
N TYR A 393 1.52 0.72 -18.21
CA TYR A 393 0.60 -0.29 -17.67
C TYR A 393 0.65 -1.56 -18.53
N LEU A 394 0.22 -2.68 -17.95
CA LEU A 394 0.09 -3.95 -18.65
C LEU A 394 -1.07 -3.90 -19.66
N ARG A 395 -0.79 -4.23 -20.93
CA ARG A 395 -1.79 -4.15 -22.02
C ARG A 395 -2.54 -5.46 -22.27
N GLU A 396 -1.92 -6.60 -22.01
CA GLU A 396 -2.51 -7.91 -22.26
C GLU A 396 -2.06 -8.96 -21.26
N VAL A 397 -2.86 -10.02 -21.11
CA VAL A 397 -2.53 -11.21 -20.32
C VAL A 397 -2.81 -12.43 -21.19
N ASN A 398 -1.84 -13.34 -21.34
CA ASN A 398 -1.94 -14.51 -22.22
C ASN A 398 -2.38 -14.17 -23.67
N GLY A 399 -1.95 -13.01 -24.20
CA GLY A 399 -2.32 -12.54 -25.54
C GLY A 399 -3.73 -11.94 -25.66
N VAL A 400 -4.46 -11.79 -24.55
CA VAL A 400 -5.78 -11.13 -24.51
C VAL A 400 -5.61 -9.69 -24.06
N GLN A 401 -6.00 -8.76 -24.93
CA GLN A 401 -5.96 -7.32 -24.67
C GLN A 401 -6.91 -6.94 -23.53
N LEU A 402 -6.45 -6.03 -22.68
CA LEU A 402 -7.19 -5.49 -21.55
C LEU A 402 -7.86 -4.16 -21.92
N ASP A 403 -9.10 -3.96 -21.47
CA ASP A 403 -9.94 -2.82 -21.91
C ASP A 403 -9.37 -1.44 -21.56
N ASN A 404 -8.64 -1.34 -20.45
CA ASN A 404 -8.12 -0.08 -19.93
C ASN A 404 -6.85 -0.30 -19.09
N TYR A 405 -6.17 0.79 -18.71
CA TYR A 405 -4.85 0.72 -18.06
C TYR A 405 -4.84 0.05 -16.68
N TYR A 406 -6.00 -0.04 -16.02
CA TYR A 406 -6.11 -0.57 -14.67
C TYR A 406 -6.85 -1.91 -14.62
N ARG A 407 -7.26 -2.47 -15.76
CA ARG A 407 -7.95 -3.77 -15.82
C ARG A 407 -7.07 -4.92 -15.29
N TRP A 408 -5.74 -4.82 -15.40
CA TRP A 408 -4.82 -5.80 -14.79
C TRP A 408 -4.79 -5.76 -13.25
N LEU A 409 -5.44 -4.77 -12.61
CA LEU A 409 -5.56 -4.68 -11.16
C LEU A 409 -6.73 -5.51 -10.60
N ALA A 410 -7.43 -6.26 -11.46
CA ALA A 410 -8.74 -6.86 -11.17
C ALA A 410 -8.79 -7.75 -9.93
N LEU A 411 -7.73 -8.52 -9.67
CA LEU A 411 -7.65 -9.37 -8.48
C LEU A 411 -7.77 -8.56 -7.19
N CYS A 412 -7.34 -7.30 -7.19
CA CYS A 412 -7.43 -6.42 -6.04
C CYS A 412 -8.71 -5.59 -6.02
N TYR A 413 -9.08 -4.95 -7.13
CA TYR A 413 -10.27 -4.09 -7.12
C TYR A 413 -11.58 -4.86 -7.02
N THR A 414 -11.61 -6.13 -7.44
CA THR A 414 -12.80 -6.97 -7.25
C THR A 414 -13.13 -7.11 -5.76
N ILE A 415 -12.10 -7.28 -4.92
CA ILE A 415 -12.24 -7.34 -3.46
C ILE A 415 -12.47 -5.95 -2.84
N THR A 416 -11.94 -4.88 -3.45
CA THR A 416 -12.30 -3.51 -3.06
C THR A 416 -13.81 -3.30 -3.10
N LEU A 417 -14.48 -3.75 -4.16
CA LEU A 417 -15.93 -3.56 -4.34
C LEU A 417 -16.76 -4.31 -3.29
N THR A 418 -16.23 -5.41 -2.73
CA THR A 418 -16.90 -6.15 -1.65
C THR A 418 -16.63 -5.55 -0.28
N THR A 419 -15.77 -4.52 -0.18
CA THR A 419 -15.40 -3.79 1.04
C THR A 419 -14.72 -4.64 2.13
N ASN A 420 -14.32 -5.86 1.79
CA ASN A 420 -13.65 -6.76 2.71
C ASN A 420 -12.21 -6.27 2.99
N PRO A 421 -11.73 -6.43 4.23
CA PRO A 421 -10.31 -6.23 4.53
C PRO A 421 -9.50 -7.33 3.84
N ALA A 422 -8.35 -6.95 3.30
CA ALA A 422 -7.46 -7.88 2.61
C ALA A 422 -6.02 -7.42 2.75
N LEU A 423 -5.09 -8.36 2.87
CA LEU A 423 -3.66 -8.05 2.85
C LEU A 423 -2.94 -8.87 1.79
N SER A 424 -1.80 -8.37 1.32
CA SER A 424 -0.83 -9.19 0.61
C SER A 424 0.19 -9.72 1.61
N LEU A 425 0.32 -11.04 1.71
CA LEU A 425 1.32 -11.73 2.50
C LEU A 425 2.41 -12.28 1.56
N PRO A 426 3.71 -12.00 1.81
CA PRO A 426 4.79 -12.62 1.06
C PRO A 426 4.72 -14.14 1.15
N CYS A 427 4.78 -14.83 0.01
CA CYS A 427 4.65 -16.29 -0.06
C CYS A 427 5.69 -16.89 -1.01
N GLY A 428 6.97 -16.59 -0.76
CA GLY A 428 8.11 -16.97 -1.59
C GLY A 428 8.20 -16.17 -2.89
N THR A 429 8.73 -16.83 -3.93
CA THR A 429 8.88 -16.25 -5.27
C THR A 429 7.94 -16.90 -6.29
N ASP A 430 7.76 -16.22 -7.42
CA ASP A 430 7.09 -16.69 -8.61
C ASP A 430 8.06 -17.41 -9.57
N HIS A 431 7.55 -17.73 -10.76
CA HIS A 431 8.27 -18.44 -11.83
C HIS A 431 9.46 -17.67 -12.42
N GLN A 432 9.56 -16.35 -12.18
CA GLN A 432 10.69 -15.51 -12.61
C GLN A 432 11.66 -15.19 -11.46
N GLY A 433 11.44 -15.79 -10.28
CA GLY A 433 12.22 -15.48 -9.08
C GLY A 433 11.87 -14.13 -8.44
N MET A 434 10.77 -13.50 -8.85
CA MET A 434 10.26 -12.27 -8.27
C MET A 434 9.36 -12.59 -7.07
N PRO A 435 9.16 -11.67 -6.11
CA PRO A 435 8.27 -11.94 -4.98
C PRO A 435 6.84 -12.31 -5.41
N PHE A 436 6.28 -13.32 -4.76
CA PHE A 436 4.88 -13.73 -4.95
C PHE A 436 4.06 -13.32 -3.72
N GLY A 437 3.01 -12.52 -3.94
CA GLY A 437 2.09 -12.10 -2.89
C GLY A 437 0.82 -12.94 -2.85
N LEU A 438 0.54 -13.54 -1.70
CA LEU A 438 -0.73 -14.21 -1.40
C LEU A 438 -1.73 -13.17 -0.86
N GLN A 439 -2.82 -12.94 -1.58
CA GLN A 439 -3.90 -12.09 -1.10
C GLN A 439 -4.73 -12.90 -0.09
N VAL A 440 -4.73 -12.46 1.17
CA VAL A 440 -5.49 -13.06 2.27
C VAL A 440 -6.65 -12.15 2.60
N ILE A 441 -7.87 -12.65 2.43
CA ILE A 441 -9.11 -11.84 2.50
C ILE A 441 -9.92 -12.29 3.72
N GLY A 442 -10.29 -11.31 4.55
CA GLY A 442 -11.09 -11.53 5.74
C GLY A 442 -12.56 -11.14 5.55
N GLY A 443 -13.40 -11.52 6.52
CA GLY A 443 -14.80 -11.07 6.56
C GLY A 443 -14.88 -9.55 6.74
N PHE A 444 -15.96 -8.93 6.28
CA PHE A 444 -16.16 -7.49 6.42
C PHE A 444 -16.07 -7.04 7.88
N ARG A 445 -15.28 -5.99 8.14
CA ARG A 445 -14.92 -5.52 9.49
C ARG A 445 -14.25 -6.57 10.38
N GLY A 446 -13.72 -7.64 9.79
CA GLY A 446 -12.98 -8.70 10.46
C GLY A 446 -11.46 -8.50 10.47
N ASP A 447 -10.98 -7.26 10.36
CA ASP A 447 -9.56 -6.89 10.23
C ASP A 447 -8.68 -7.53 11.30
N ALA A 448 -9.13 -7.51 12.55
CA ALA A 448 -8.36 -8.07 13.66
C ALA A 448 -8.31 -9.61 13.63
N LYS A 449 -9.36 -10.29 13.14
CA LYS A 449 -9.32 -11.74 12.87
C LYS A 449 -8.39 -12.04 11.69
N LEU A 450 -8.50 -11.27 10.61
CA LEU A 450 -7.65 -11.39 9.43
C LEU A 450 -6.17 -11.29 9.80
N LEU A 451 -5.78 -10.25 10.54
CA LEU A 451 -4.38 -10.04 10.95
C LEU A 451 -3.87 -11.17 11.84
N ALA A 452 -4.68 -11.64 12.80
CA ALA A 452 -4.29 -12.78 13.65
C ALA A 452 -4.08 -14.06 12.83
N CYS A 453 -4.97 -14.35 11.87
CA CYS A 453 -4.77 -15.50 10.99
C CYS A 453 -3.56 -15.34 10.06
N ALA A 454 -3.31 -14.14 9.55
CA ALA A 454 -2.17 -13.87 8.68
C ALA A 454 -0.85 -13.93 9.44
N GLU A 455 -0.80 -13.49 10.70
CA GLU A 455 0.37 -13.64 11.57
C GLU A 455 0.66 -15.12 11.85
N ALA A 456 -0.37 -15.92 12.17
CA ALA A 456 -0.21 -17.36 12.33
C ALA A 456 0.29 -18.04 11.04
N LEU A 457 -0.20 -17.61 9.87
CA LEU A 457 0.26 -18.08 8.58
C LEU A 457 1.72 -17.70 8.31
N GLU A 458 2.10 -16.43 8.55
CA GLU A 458 3.48 -15.93 8.42
C GLU A 458 4.46 -16.72 9.32
N GLN A 459 4.05 -17.02 10.56
CA GLN A 459 4.85 -17.82 11.49
C GLN A 459 5.00 -19.27 11.02
N ALA A 460 3.91 -19.89 10.56
CA ALA A 460 3.92 -21.28 10.08
C ALA A 460 4.80 -21.48 8.83
N THR A 461 4.97 -20.44 8.01
CA THR A 461 5.77 -20.50 6.78
C THR A 461 7.18 -19.94 6.91
N ALA A 462 7.54 -19.33 8.05
CA ALA A 462 8.79 -18.59 8.25
C ALA A 462 10.06 -19.38 7.89
N ASN A 463 10.08 -20.69 8.14
CA ASN A 463 11.24 -21.56 7.89
C ASN A 463 11.21 -22.28 6.53
N ASN A 464 10.24 -21.98 5.66
CA ASN A 464 10.14 -22.57 4.33
C ASN A 464 10.49 -21.52 3.27
N PRO A 465 11.68 -21.57 2.64
CA PRO A 465 12.09 -20.59 1.63
C PRO A 465 11.13 -20.43 0.44
N ARG A 466 10.29 -21.44 0.17
CA ARG A 466 9.26 -21.37 -0.90
C ARG A 466 8.02 -20.59 -0.50
N LEU A 467 7.82 -20.33 0.79
CA LEU A 467 6.64 -19.68 1.36
C LEU A 467 6.97 -18.49 2.28
N SER A 468 8.22 -18.35 2.70
CA SER A 468 8.68 -17.23 3.51
C SER A 468 8.92 -15.98 2.65
N ARG A 469 9.03 -14.83 3.30
CA ARG A 469 9.36 -13.56 2.64
C ARG A 469 10.72 -13.65 1.90
N PRO A 470 10.77 -13.40 0.58
CA PRO A 470 12.05 -13.26 -0.13
C PRO A 470 12.71 -11.91 0.23
N ARG A 471 14.04 -11.83 0.14
CA ARG A 471 14.79 -10.59 0.37
C ARG A 471 15.61 -10.20 -0.87
N PRO A 472 15.68 -8.91 -1.22
CA PRO A 472 16.49 -8.45 -2.34
C PRO A 472 17.99 -8.57 -2.02
N ASP A 473 18.81 -8.73 -3.06
CA ASP A 473 20.26 -8.68 -2.96
C ASP A 473 20.73 -7.21 -2.99
N LEU A 474 21.13 -6.69 -1.84
CA LEU A 474 21.57 -5.29 -1.70
C LEU A 474 22.88 -4.99 -2.45
N GLN A 475 23.77 -5.97 -2.59
CA GLN A 475 25.04 -5.77 -3.31
C GLN A 475 24.78 -5.64 -4.81
N LYS A 476 23.93 -6.51 -5.36
CA LYS A 476 23.46 -6.40 -6.75
C LYS A 476 22.76 -5.07 -7.00
N LEU A 477 21.95 -4.61 -6.04
CA LEU A 477 21.22 -3.35 -6.14
C LEU A 477 22.16 -2.12 -6.15
N LEU A 478 23.19 -2.11 -5.29
CA LEU A 478 24.21 -1.04 -5.27
C LEU A 478 24.98 -0.93 -6.59
N ALA A 479 25.16 -2.06 -7.29
CA ALA A 479 25.80 -2.11 -8.61
C ALA A 479 24.88 -1.64 -9.75
N SER A 480 23.58 -1.41 -9.50
CA SER A 480 22.64 -0.95 -10.53
C SER A 480 23.04 0.43 -11.09
N ALA A 481 22.87 0.57 -12.40
CA ALA A 481 23.06 1.81 -13.16
C ALA A 481 21.79 2.25 -13.92
N VAL A 482 20.63 1.70 -13.57
CA VAL A 482 19.34 2.06 -14.20
C VAL A 482 19.02 3.52 -13.91
N ASP A 483 18.83 4.33 -14.97
CA ASP A 483 18.38 5.72 -14.84
C ASP A 483 16.86 5.79 -14.68
N LEU A 484 16.44 5.83 -13.41
CA LEU A 484 15.05 5.95 -13.00
C LEU A 484 14.50 7.38 -13.14
N THR A 485 15.35 8.36 -13.42
CA THR A 485 15.01 9.79 -13.44
C THR A 485 14.90 10.36 -14.85
N HIS A 486 15.30 9.63 -15.90
CA HIS A 486 15.27 10.14 -17.28
C HIS A 486 13.88 10.56 -17.79
N ILE A 487 12.80 10.12 -17.12
CA ILE A 487 11.41 10.49 -17.44
C ILE A 487 10.95 11.77 -16.73
N VAL A 488 11.80 12.37 -15.89
CA VAL A 488 11.50 13.63 -15.19
C VAL A 488 11.50 14.77 -16.20
N THR A 489 10.36 15.45 -16.32
CA THR A 489 10.19 16.63 -17.17
C THR A 489 9.76 17.87 -16.39
N HIS A 490 9.19 17.67 -15.18
CA HIS A 490 8.68 18.73 -14.31
C HIS A 490 9.24 18.57 -12.90
N PRO A 491 10.57 18.80 -12.70
CA PRO A 491 11.21 18.54 -11.43
C PRO A 491 10.56 19.32 -10.27
N PRO A 492 10.69 18.81 -9.04
CA PRO A 492 10.16 19.44 -7.82
C PRO A 492 10.73 20.84 -7.63
N VAL A 493 9.96 21.70 -6.97
CA VAL A 493 10.36 23.07 -6.60
C VAL A 493 10.34 23.18 -5.09
N TYR A 494 11.53 23.38 -4.50
CA TYR A 494 11.67 23.61 -3.08
C TYR A 494 11.50 25.12 -2.78
N GLY A 495 10.57 25.48 -1.88
CA GLY A 495 10.40 26.86 -1.40
C GLY A 495 9.35 27.71 -2.12
N GLY A 496 8.34 27.12 -2.77
CA GLY A 496 7.28 27.85 -3.47
C GLY A 496 6.44 28.77 -2.55
N THR A 497 6.23 30.02 -2.99
CA THR A 497 5.20 30.92 -2.46
C THR A 497 3.84 30.50 -2.97
N LYS A 498 2.83 30.37 -2.09
CA LYS A 498 1.42 30.06 -2.46
C LYS A 498 0.91 31.02 -3.54
N THR A 499 0.92 30.62 -4.80
CA THR A 499 0.18 31.31 -5.86
C THR A 499 -0.72 30.31 -6.57
N GLY A 500 -1.99 30.24 -6.15
CA GLY A 500 -3.10 29.72 -6.95
C GLY A 500 -3.03 28.25 -7.38
N THR A 501 -2.50 27.35 -6.54
CA THR A 501 -2.52 25.90 -6.81
C THR A 501 -3.97 25.43 -6.93
N PRO A 502 -4.38 24.71 -7.99
CA PRO A 502 -5.73 24.15 -8.08
C PRO A 502 -6.00 23.21 -6.90
N GLU A 503 -7.18 23.31 -6.27
CA GLU A 503 -7.60 22.34 -5.27
C GLU A 503 -7.93 21.01 -5.96
N ILE A 504 -6.98 20.08 -6.03
CA ILE A 504 -7.31 18.67 -6.34
C ILE A 504 -7.42 17.94 -5.01
N GLY A 505 -8.63 17.46 -4.69
CA GLY A 505 -8.79 16.51 -3.59
C GLY A 505 -8.23 15.16 -4.01
N ALA A 506 -7.58 14.43 -3.10
CA ALA A 506 -7.09 13.09 -3.41
C ALA A 506 -8.28 12.16 -3.76
N MET A 507 -8.14 11.43 -4.88
CA MET A 507 -9.12 10.52 -5.47
C MET A 507 -9.22 9.17 -4.74
#